data_AF-A0A9D8CGU2-F1
#
_entry.id   AF-A0A9D8CGU2-F1
#
_cell.length_a   1.000
_cell.length_b   1.000
_cell.length_c   1.000
_cell.angle_alpha   90.00
_cell.angle_beta   90.00
_cell.angle_gamma   90.00
#
_symmetry.space_group_name_H-M   'P 1'
#
loop_
_entity.id
_entity.type
_entity.pdbx_description
1 polymer ?
#
loop_
_entity_poly.entity_id
_entity_poly.type
_entity_poly.pdbx_seq_one_letter_code
_entity_poly.pdbx_strand_id
1 'polypeptide(L)'
;MLKHHRLIETNIVLLGALTLITIAIGGIVEIVPLFTIETTIERVEGVRPYTPLELAGRSIYIREGCYNCHSQQIRPFRDEVERYGHYSLAAESMYDFPFQWGSKRTGPDLARVGGKYSGDWHVQHLIEPRGLVPETIMPAYAFMAHRPLEYRDIALHLRANRRLGVPYTDDMITHAATDLVAQADPRKDSADLLRRYPKTVVAKYHGDPDTVTELDALVAYLQMLGTLVDVSAYRAKDLQQ
;
A
#
# COMPACT_ATOMS: atom_id res chain seq x y z
N MET A 1 47.30 21.39 -8.68
CA MET A 1 46.23 20.80 -7.85
C MET A 1 46.43 21.04 -6.34
N LEU A 2 47.58 20.73 -5.73
CA LEU A 2 47.78 20.77 -4.26
C LEU A 2 47.62 22.14 -3.55
N LYS A 3 47.92 23.28 -4.18
CA LYS A 3 47.78 24.61 -3.53
C LYS A 3 46.32 25.05 -3.28
N HIS A 4 45.37 24.57 -4.09
CA HIS A 4 43.96 24.93 -3.96
C HIS A 4 43.26 24.10 -2.88
N HIS A 5 43.76 22.89 -2.61
CA HIS A 5 43.29 22.03 -1.53
C HIS A 5 43.44 22.68 -0.15
N ARG A 6 44.60 23.28 0.11
CA ARG A 6 44.87 23.98 1.38
C ARG A 6 43.87 25.12 1.65
N LEU A 7 43.40 25.82 0.61
CA LEU A 7 42.41 26.89 0.76
C LEU A 7 41.03 26.36 1.18
N ILE A 8 40.66 25.18 0.68
CA ILE A 8 39.40 24.51 1.04
C ILE A 8 39.50 23.94 2.47
N GLU A 9 40.60 23.26 2.79
CA GLU A 9 40.80 22.60 4.09
C GLU A 9 40.94 23.57 5.27
N THR A 10 41.42 24.80 5.02
CA THR A 10 41.61 25.81 6.06
C THR A 10 40.40 26.74 6.24
N ASN A 11 39.40 26.69 5.35
CA ASN A 11 38.20 27.51 5.42
C ASN A 11 36.96 26.63 5.58
N ILE A 12 36.46 26.55 6.83
CA ILE A 12 35.32 25.70 7.19
C ILE A 12 34.04 26.04 6.41
N VAL A 13 33.83 27.32 6.06
CA VAL A 13 32.65 27.76 5.29
C VAL A 13 32.76 27.26 3.85
N LEU A 14 33.94 27.37 3.23
CA LEU A 14 34.18 26.90 1.88
C LEU A 14 34.07 25.37 1.78
N LEU A 15 34.65 24.64 2.73
CA LEU A 15 34.53 23.18 2.81
C LEU A 15 33.06 22.76 2.96
N GLY A 16 32.33 23.36 3.90
CA GLY A 16 30.92 23.06 4.14
C GLY A 16 30.05 23.32 2.91
N ALA A 17 30.26 24.44 2.21
CA ALA A 17 29.52 24.77 0.99
C ALA A 17 29.79 23.76 -0.15
N LEU A 18 31.05 23.38 -0.38
CA LEU A 18 31.41 22.40 -1.41
C LEU A 18 30.89 21.00 -1.09
N THR A 19 30.90 20.59 0.19
CA THR A 19 30.29 19.33 0.62
C THR A 19 28.78 19.32 0.39
N LEU A 20 28.08 20.41 0.76
CA LEU A 20 26.64 20.54 0.53
C LEU A 20 26.31 20.42 -0.96
N ILE A 21 27.04 21.13 -1.83
CA ILE A 21 26.83 21.07 -3.29
C ILE A 21 27.04 19.65 -3.78
N THR A 22 28.10 18.97 -3.33
CA THR A 22 28.43 17.62 -3.78
C THR A 22 27.34 16.60 -3.39
N ILE A 23 26.82 16.67 -2.16
CA ILE A 23 25.73 15.80 -1.70
C ILE A 23 24.41 16.14 -2.42
N ALA A 24 24.13 17.42 -2.64
CA ALA A 24 22.90 17.87 -3.30
C ALA A 24 22.79 17.39 -4.76
N ILE A 25 23.91 17.28 -5.48
CA ILE A 25 23.91 16.81 -6.88
C ILE A 25 23.28 15.41 -7.00
N GLY A 26 23.61 14.48 -6.10
CA GLY A 26 23.03 13.12 -6.12
C GLY A 26 21.51 13.16 -5.96
N GLY A 27 21.02 13.88 -4.94
CA GLY A 27 19.58 14.03 -4.71
C GLY A 27 18.85 14.72 -5.86
N ILE A 28 19.45 15.74 -6.48
CA ILE A 28 18.86 16.43 -7.64
C ILE A 28 18.75 15.47 -8.83
N VAL A 29 19.82 14.73 -9.15
CA VAL A 29 19.85 13.85 -10.33
C VAL A 29 18.92 12.64 -10.17
N GLU A 30 18.76 12.10 -8.96
CA GLU A 30 17.93 10.91 -8.74
C GLU A 30 16.46 11.23 -8.45
N ILE A 31 16.16 12.29 -7.70
CA ILE A 31 14.79 12.56 -7.20
C ILE A 31 14.02 13.51 -8.12
N VAL A 32 14.64 14.62 -8.57
CA VAL A 32 13.92 15.67 -9.31
C VAL A 32 13.34 15.15 -10.64
N PRO A 33 14.06 14.37 -11.45
CA PRO A 33 13.50 13.86 -12.70
C PRO A 33 12.23 13.02 -12.51
N LEU A 34 12.13 12.27 -11.40
CA LEU A 34 10.95 11.43 -11.10
C LEU A 34 9.65 12.24 -10.94
N PHE A 35 9.72 13.53 -10.57
CA PHE A 35 8.55 14.41 -10.53
C PHE A 35 8.12 14.94 -11.90
N THR A 36 9.00 14.88 -12.90
CA THR A 36 8.81 15.51 -14.22
C THR A 36 8.61 14.50 -15.35
N ILE A 37 9.06 13.26 -15.16
CA ILE A 37 9.00 12.22 -16.18
C ILE A 37 7.65 11.51 -16.08
N GLU A 38 6.72 11.86 -16.98
CA GLU A 38 5.41 11.20 -17.12
C GLU A 38 5.51 9.69 -17.42
N THR A 39 6.66 9.21 -17.92
CA THR A 39 6.87 7.79 -18.28
C THR A 39 7.22 6.90 -17.09
N THR A 40 7.44 7.45 -15.89
CA THR A 40 7.74 6.64 -14.68
C THR A 40 6.51 5.93 -14.12
N ILE A 41 5.31 6.37 -14.51
CA ILE A 41 4.05 5.76 -14.11
C ILE A 41 3.41 5.20 -15.38
N GLU A 42 3.32 3.88 -15.49
CA GLU A 42 2.60 3.26 -16.60
C GLU A 42 1.15 3.75 -16.60
N ARG A 43 0.63 4.14 -17.77
CA ARG A 43 -0.79 4.45 -17.90
C ARG A 43 -1.58 3.15 -17.77
N VAL A 44 -2.05 2.88 -16.56
CA VAL A 44 -2.91 1.74 -16.24
C VAL A 44 -4.33 2.22 -16.06
N GLU A 45 -5.27 1.54 -16.69
CA GLU A 45 -6.68 1.76 -16.44
C GLU A 45 -7.10 1.01 -15.17
N GLY A 46 -7.97 1.63 -14.37
CA GLY A 46 -8.66 0.95 -13.27
C GLY A 46 -8.02 1.07 -11.88
N VAL A 47 -6.90 1.77 -11.70
CA VAL A 47 -6.38 2.10 -10.35
C VAL A 47 -7.24 3.19 -9.73
N ARG A 48 -8.04 2.81 -8.74
CA ARG A 48 -8.83 3.73 -7.90
C ARG A 48 -8.12 3.98 -6.56
N PRO A 49 -8.44 5.09 -5.86
CA PRO A 49 -8.09 5.25 -4.46
C PRO A 49 -8.60 4.09 -3.60
N TYR A 50 -7.92 3.86 -2.47
CA TYR A 50 -8.40 2.99 -1.41
C TYR A 50 -9.80 3.39 -0.96
N THR A 51 -10.64 2.41 -0.62
CA THR A 51 -11.85 2.72 0.15
C THR A 51 -11.45 3.18 1.56
N PRO A 52 -12.37 3.81 2.31
CA PRO A 52 -12.14 4.15 3.71
C PRO A 52 -11.73 2.95 4.58
N LEU A 53 -12.34 1.78 4.39
CA LEU A 53 -12.01 0.57 5.15
C LEU A 53 -10.63 0.02 4.76
N GLU A 54 -10.31 -0.04 3.47
CA GLU A 54 -9.00 -0.46 2.96
C GLU A 54 -7.89 0.48 3.43
N LEU A 55 -8.14 1.80 3.46
CA LEU A 55 -7.18 2.80 3.93
C LEU A 55 -6.91 2.65 5.45
N ALA A 56 -7.95 2.37 6.23
CA ALA A 56 -7.80 2.05 7.65
C ALA A 56 -7.01 0.75 7.85
N GLY A 57 -7.31 -0.30 7.07
CA GLY A 57 -6.59 -1.56 7.06
C GLY A 57 -5.12 -1.42 6.72
N ARG A 58 -4.80 -0.57 5.73
CA ARG A 58 -3.43 -0.20 5.37
C ARG A 58 -2.71 0.50 6.52
N SER A 59 -3.40 1.38 7.23
CA SER A 59 -2.83 2.07 8.39
C SER A 59 -2.51 1.08 9.52
N ILE A 60 -3.34 0.05 9.70
CA ILE A 60 -3.09 -1.06 10.64
C ILE A 60 -1.91 -1.92 10.17
N TYR A 61 -1.83 -2.25 8.87
CA TYR A 61 -0.70 -2.98 8.29
C TYR A 61 0.64 -2.28 8.57
N ILE A 62 0.67 -0.95 8.47
CA ILE A 62 1.83 -0.12 8.81
C ILE A 62 2.08 -0.12 10.32
N ARG A 63 1.04 0.08 11.14
CA ARG A 63 1.15 0.13 12.60
C ARG A 63 1.74 -1.15 13.19
N GLU A 64 1.34 -2.31 12.67
CA GLU A 64 1.85 -3.60 13.12
C GLU A 64 3.22 -3.97 12.54
N GLY A 65 3.75 -3.17 11.61
CA GLY A 65 5.06 -3.42 11.02
C GLY A 65 5.10 -4.64 10.09
N CYS A 66 3.97 -5.01 9.47
CA CYS A 66 3.90 -6.13 8.53
C CYS A 66 4.91 -6.01 7.39
N TYR A 67 5.23 -4.79 6.97
CA TYR A 67 6.23 -4.44 5.96
C TYR A 67 7.66 -4.91 6.30
N ASN A 68 7.98 -5.18 7.57
CA ASN A 68 9.29 -5.73 7.97
C ASN A 68 9.45 -7.21 7.59
N CYS A 69 8.35 -7.91 7.35
CA CYS A 69 8.33 -9.32 7.00
C CYS A 69 7.84 -9.56 5.57
N HIS A 70 6.95 -8.71 5.06
CA HIS A 70 6.29 -8.87 3.78
C HIS A 70 6.58 -7.70 2.85
N SER A 71 6.99 -8.02 1.62
CA SER A 71 7.10 -7.03 0.56
C SER A 71 5.81 -6.91 -0.22
N GLN A 72 5.61 -5.75 -0.85
CA GLN A 72 4.58 -5.53 -1.86
C GLN A 72 5.22 -4.99 -3.14
N GLN A 73 6.17 -5.75 -3.68
CA GLN A 73 6.83 -5.43 -4.95
C GLN A 73 7.39 -6.70 -5.57
N ILE A 74 6.71 -7.20 -6.60
CA ILE A 74 7.13 -8.38 -7.37
C ILE A 74 8.12 -7.93 -8.44
N ARG A 75 9.30 -8.54 -8.47
CA ARG A 75 10.35 -8.20 -9.43
C ARG A 75 10.10 -8.88 -10.79
N PRO A 76 10.61 -8.33 -11.91
CA PRO A 76 10.39 -8.87 -13.26
C PRO A 76 11.28 -10.09 -13.57
N PHE A 77 11.37 -11.04 -12.64
CA PHE A 77 12.04 -12.33 -12.84
C PHE A 77 11.00 -13.44 -12.99
N ARG A 78 11.31 -14.44 -13.81
CA ARG A 78 10.40 -15.54 -14.10
C ARG A 78 10.00 -16.30 -12.83
N ASP A 79 10.94 -16.56 -11.93
CA ASP A 79 10.70 -17.29 -10.68
C ASP A 79 9.78 -16.52 -9.71
N GLU A 80 9.88 -15.19 -9.69
CA GLU A 80 8.95 -14.35 -8.93
C GLU A 80 7.57 -14.34 -9.57
N VAL A 81 7.51 -14.27 -10.89
CA VAL A 81 6.24 -14.25 -11.60
C VAL A 81 5.47 -15.57 -11.43
N GLU A 82 6.17 -16.70 -11.51
CA GLU A 82 5.58 -18.02 -11.25
C GLU A 82 5.08 -18.18 -9.81
N ARG A 83 5.73 -17.52 -8.84
CA ARG A 83 5.38 -17.64 -7.41
C ARG A 83 4.26 -16.68 -6.98
N TYR A 84 4.32 -15.43 -7.41
CA TYR A 84 3.49 -14.34 -6.91
C TYR A 84 2.52 -13.77 -7.94
N GLY A 85 2.69 -14.07 -9.23
CA GLY A 85 1.94 -13.46 -10.33
C GLY A 85 2.73 -12.34 -11.00
N HIS A 86 2.08 -11.56 -11.87
CA HIS A 86 2.75 -10.53 -12.69
C HIS A 86 3.69 -9.61 -11.87
N TYR A 87 4.77 -9.10 -12.46
CA TYR A 87 5.64 -8.15 -11.74
C TYR A 87 4.85 -6.88 -11.38
N SER A 88 5.26 -6.18 -10.32
CA SER A 88 4.56 -4.96 -9.89
C SER A 88 4.79 -3.84 -10.90
N LEU A 89 3.75 -3.05 -11.17
CA LEU A 89 3.84 -1.83 -11.97
C LEU A 89 3.95 -0.62 -11.06
N ALA A 90 4.69 0.42 -11.47
CA ALA A 90 4.84 1.61 -10.64
C ALA A 90 3.49 2.27 -10.35
N ALA A 91 2.58 2.20 -11.33
CA ALA A 91 1.24 2.72 -11.22
C ALA A 91 0.35 2.04 -10.16
N GLU A 92 0.62 0.78 -9.77
CA GLU A 92 -0.11 0.10 -8.69
C GLU A 92 0.11 0.78 -7.33
N SER A 93 1.24 1.48 -7.15
CA SER A 93 1.61 2.17 -5.90
C SER A 93 1.45 3.69 -5.96
N MET A 94 0.81 4.26 -7.00
CA MET A 94 0.71 5.72 -7.16
C MET A 94 -0.05 6.43 -6.03
N TYR A 95 -0.95 5.72 -5.33
CA TYR A 95 -1.72 6.24 -4.20
C TYR A 95 -1.17 5.77 -2.84
N ASP A 96 0.02 5.17 -2.81
CA ASP A 96 0.64 4.71 -1.58
C ASP A 96 1.46 5.80 -0.89
N PHE A 97 0.86 6.40 0.14
CA PHE A 97 1.53 7.34 1.01
C PHE A 97 1.64 6.77 2.44
N PRO A 98 2.83 6.32 2.89
CA PRO A 98 4.08 6.07 2.12
C PRO A 98 4.05 4.73 1.38
N PHE A 99 4.87 4.54 0.34
CA PHE A 99 4.98 3.29 -0.42
C PHE A 99 5.18 2.05 0.49
N GLN A 100 4.64 0.89 0.11
CA GLN A 100 4.73 -0.36 0.90
C GLN A 100 5.64 -1.44 0.26
N TRP A 101 6.52 -1.02 -0.65
CA TRP A 101 7.55 -1.92 -1.18
C TRP A 101 8.44 -2.38 -0.04
N GLY A 102 8.63 -3.70 0.07
CA GLY A 102 9.40 -4.27 1.16
C GLY A 102 10.88 -4.30 0.85
N SER A 103 11.70 -4.19 1.90
CA SER A 103 13.16 -4.38 1.81
C SER A 103 13.60 -5.79 2.23
N LYS A 104 12.68 -6.59 2.78
CA LYS A 104 12.93 -7.95 3.28
C LYS A 104 11.73 -8.85 3.05
N ARG A 105 11.98 -10.15 2.84
CA ARG A 105 10.97 -11.21 2.76
C ARG A 105 11.28 -12.27 3.81
N THR A 106 10.67 -12.11 4.98
CA THR A 106 10.59 -13.16 6.02
C THR A 106 9.36 -14.02 5.76
N GLY A 107 8.25 -13.38 5.39
CA GLY A 107 7.10 -14.01 4.77
C GLY A 107 7.05 -13.76 3.26
N PRO A 108 6.05 -14.34 2.55
CA PRO A 108 5.88 -14.16 1.11
C PRO A 108 5.56 -12.71 0.71
N ASP A 109 5.76 -12.37 -0.57
CA ASP A 109 5.28 -11.10 -1.13
C ASP A 109 3.73 -11.06 -1.15
N LEU A 110 3.15 -9.90 -0.85
CA LEU A 110 1.71 -9.68 -0.73
C LEU A 110 1.11 -8.82 -1.84
N ALA A 111 1.89 -8.35 -2.81
CA ALA A 111 1.42 -7.42 -3.85
C ALA A 111 0.22 -7.96 -4.66
N ARG A 112 0.03 -9.28 -4.70
CA ARG A 112 -1.06 -9.97 -5.40
C ARG A 112 -1.76 -11.03 -4.56
N VAL A 113 -1.99 -10.72 -3.28
CA VAL A 113 -2.70 -11.64 -2.39
C VAL A 113 -4.23 -11.53 -2.52
N GLY A 114 -4.73 -10.43 -3.10
CA GLY A 114 -6.17 -10.23 -3.29
C GLY A 114 -6.83 -11.35 -4.10
N GLY A 115 -7.89 -11.94 -3.54
CA GLY A 115 -8.59 -13.08 -4.16
C GLY A 115 -7.85 -14.42 -4.14
N LYS A 116 -6.58 -14.48 -3.69
CA LYS A 116 -5.81 -15.74 -3.61
C LYS A 116 -6.27 -16.63 -2.45
N TYR A 117 -6.68 -16.00 -1.34
CA TYR A 117 -7.20 -16.67 -0.16
C TYR A 117 -8.57 -16.09 0.21
N SER A 118 -9.45 -16.89 0.82
CA SER A 118 -10.73 -16.40 1.31
C SER A 118 -10.57 -15.42 2.47
N GLY A 119 -11.58 -14.59 2.71
CA GLY A 119 -11.64 -13.74 3.91
C GLY A 119 -11.47 -14.55 5.20
N ASP A 120 -12.15 -15.69 5.29
CA ASP A 120 -12.04 -16.60 6.45
C ASP A 120 -10.63 -17.14 6.63
N TRP A 121 -9.93 -17.48 5.54
CA TRP A 121 -8.53 -17.92 5.63
C TRP A 121 -7.64 -16.81 6.19
N HIS A 122 -7.81 -15.56 5.73
CA HIS A 122 -7.05 -14.43 6.27
C HIS A 122 -7.32 -14.21 7.75
N VAL A 123 -8.59 -14.28 8.18
CA VAL A 123 -8.99 -14.14 9.59
C VAL A 123 -8.32 -15.22 10.45
N GLN A 124 -8.46 -16.49 10.05
CA GLN A 124 -7.86 -17.60 10.79
C GLN A 124 -6.33 -17.51 10.79
N HIS A 125 -5.71 -17.17 9.66
CA HIS A 125 -4.26 -17.01 9.57
C HIS A 125 -3.74 -15.86 10.42
N LEU A 126 -4.49 -14.75 10.54
CA LEU A 126 -4.08 -13.63 11.39
C LEU A 126 -4.29 -13.92 12.88
N ILE A 127 -5.35 -14.65 13.25
CA ILE A 127 -5.63 -15.04 14.64
C ILE A 127 -4.62 -16.08 15.11
N GLU A 128 -4.46 -17.18 14.35
CA GLU A 128 -3.60 -18.30 14.69
C GLU A 128 -2.81 -18.78 13.46
N PRO A 129 -1.74 -18.06 13.07
CA PRO A 129 -0.97 -18.40 11.86
C PRO A 129 -0.46 -19.84 11.86
N ARG A 130 0.01 -20.31 13.02
CA ARG A 130 0.54 -21.67 13.22
C ARG A 130 -0.53 -22.76 13.18
N GLY A 131 -1.81 -22.41 13.32
CA GLY A 131 -2.93 -23.34 13.16
C GLY A 131 -3.17 -23.72 11.70
N LEU A 132 -2.82 -22.83 10.75
CA LEU A 132 -2.95 -23.08 9.31
C LEU A 132 -1.61 -23.45 8.65
N VAL A 133 -0.51 -22.84 9.09
CA VAL A 133 0.83 -23.07 8.56
C VAL A 133 1.76 -23.36 9.75
N PRO A 134 1.91 -24.63 10.17
CA PRO A 134 2.64 -25.00 11.39
C PRO A 134 4.07 -24.46 11.46
N GLU A 135 4.75 -24.40 10.32
CA GLU A 135 6.12 -23.91 10.17
C GLU A 135 6.25 -22.38 10.11
N THR A 136 5.15 -21.63 10.14
CA THR A 136 5.21 -20.17 10.06
C THR A 136 5.85 -19.55 11.30
N ILE A 137 6.65 -18.52 11.07
CA ILE A 137 7.23 -17.68 12.11
C ILE A 137 6.45 -16.36 12.29
N MET A 138 5.33 -16.21 11.58
CA MET A 138 4.47 -15.03 11.70
C MET A 138 3.86 -14.92 13.11
N PRO A 139 3.91 -13.75 13.75
CA PRO A 139 3.22 -13.50 15.01
C PRO A 139 1.70 -13.64 14.88
N ALA A 140 1.05 -14.00 15.99
CA ALA A 140 -0.42 -13.99 16.07
C ALA A 140 -0.94 -12.57 16.34
N TYR A 141 -1.98 -12.18 15.62
CA TYR A 141 -2.66 -10.88 15.72
C TYR A 141 -4.11 -11.02 16.22
N ALA A 142 -4.40 -12.07 17.01
CA ALA A 142 -5.73 -12.37 17.53
C ALA A 142 -6.42 -11.20 18.25
N PHE A 143 -5.64 -10.28 18.85
CA PHE A 143 -6.20 -9.10 19.52
C PHE A 143 -7.03 -8.19 18.60
N MET A 144 -6.74 -8.17 17.29
CA MET A 144 -7.48 -7.34 16.32
C MET A 144 -8.92 -7.81 16.14
N ALA A 145 -9.18 -9.10 16.35
CA ALA A 145 -10.51 -9.69 16.26
C ALA A 145 -11.50 -9.10 17.28
N HIS A 146 -10.98 -8.57 18.39
CA HIS A 146 -11.76 -8.01 19.49
C HIS A 146 -11.56 -6.51 19.66
N ARG A 147 -10.73 -5.87 18.81
CA ARG A 147 -10.51 -4.43 18.87
C ARG A 147 -11.43 -3.73 17.86
N PRO A 148 -12.39 -2.90 18.32
CA PRO A 148 -13.20 -2.08 17.43
C PRO A 148 -12.31 -1.14 16.62
N LEU A 149 -12.66 -0.94 15.36
CA LEU A 149 -12.02 0.06 14.53
C LEU A 149 -12.49 1.46 14.94
N GLU A 150 -11.55 2.33 15.29
CA GLU A 150 -11.83 3.77 15.44
C GLU A 150 -11.70 4.46 14.08
N TYR A 151 -12.82 5.00 13.57
CA TYR A 151 -12.88 5.64 12.25
C TYR A 151 -13.61 6.99 12.26
N ARG A 152 -13.73 7.63 13.43
CA ARG A 152 -14.38 8.95 13.56
C ARG A 152 -13.71 10.04 12.71
N ASP A 153 -12.42 9.88 12.46
CA ASP A 153 -11.55 10.79 11.70
C ASP A 153 -11.25 10.29 10.27
N ILE A 154 -11.91 9.23 9.79
CA ILE A 154 -11.59 8.64 8.48
C ILE A 154 -11.73 9.67 7.33
N ALA A 155 -12.71 10.57 7.41
CA ALA A 155 -12.85 11.68 6.46
C ALA A 155 -11.62 12.62 6.46
N LEU A 156 -10.95 12.81 7.61
CA LEU A 156 -9.70 13.57 7.68
C LEU A 156 -8.55 12.82 7.00
N HIS A 157 -8.49 11.48 7.10
CA HIS A 157 -7.48 10.67 6.41
C HIS A 157 -7.64 10.79 4.88
N LEU A 158 -8.87 10.76 4.37
CA LEU A 158 -9.15 10.95 2.94
C LEU A 158 -8.76 12.37 2.50
N ARG A 159 -9.08 13.41 3.29
CA ARG A 159 -8.67 14.80 3.01
C ARG A 159 -7.14 14.96 2.99
N ALA A 160 -6.44 14.30 3.90
CA ALA A 160 -4.98 14.32 3.95
C ALA A 160 -4.38 13.69 2.69
N ASN A 161 -4.84 12.50 2.30
CA ASN A 161 -4.42 11.84 1.06
C ASN A 161 -4.77 12.66 -0.19
N ARG A 162 -5.92 13.34 -0.19
CA ARG A 162 -6.29 14.27 -1.27
C ARG A 162 -5.30 15.40 -1.44
N ARG A 163 -4.77 15.95 -0.34
CA ARG A 163 -3.72 16.98 -0.39
C ARG A 163 -2.40 16.46 -0.96
N LEU A 164 -2.16 15.14 -0.89
CA LEU A 164 -1.01 14.45 -1.48
C LEU A 164 -1.23 14.07 -2.95
N GLY A 165 -2.40 14.37 -3.53
CA GLY A 165 -2.71 14.11 -4.94
C GLY A 165 -3.60 12.89 -5.20
N VAL A 166 -4.04 12.16 -4.17
CA VAL A 166 -5.00 11.05 -4.35
C VAL A 166 -6.38 11.61 -4.75
N PRO A 167 -7.03 11.13 -5.82
CA PRO A 167 -8.23 11.75 -6.38
C PRO A 167 -9.53 11.41 -5.62
N TYR A 168 -9.56 11.66 -4.30
CA TYR A 168 -10.79 11.59 -3.53
C TYR A 168 -11.72 12.76 -3.85
N THR A 169 -12.98 12.48 -4.18
CA THR A 169 -14.01 13.50 -4.41
C THR A 169 -14.61 14.02 -3.10
N ASP A 170 -15.31 15.15 -3.14
CA ASP A 170 -16.07 15.62 -1.96
C ASP A 170 -17.18 14.64 -1.57
N ASP A 171 -17.76 13.92 -2.55
CA ASP A 171 -18.75 12.86 -2.30
C ASP A 171 -18.14 11.70 -1.50
N MET A 172 -16.95 11.23 -1.88
CA MET A 172 -16.19 10.21 -1.14
C MET A 172 -15.85 10.64 0.28
N ILE A 173 -15.42 11.89 0.47
CA ILE A 173 -15.05 12.41 1.80
C ILE A 173 -16.29 12.57 2.70
N THR A 174 -17.41 13.01 2.13
CA THR A 174 -18.66 13.22 2.87
C THR A 174 -19.24 11.89 3.34
N HIS A 175 -19.17 10.85 2.51
CA HIS A 175 -19.72 9.52 2.80
C HIS A 175 -18.70 8.53 3.39
N ALA A 176 -17.50 8.98 3.75
CA ALA A 176 -16.39 8.09 4.13
C ALA A 176 -16.74 7.07 5.23
N ALA A 177 -17.42 7.51 6.30
CA ALA A 177 -17.83 6.61 7.38
C ALA A 177 -18.95 5.66 6.94
N THR A 178 -19.90 6.13 6.13
CA THR A 178 -20.97 5.30 5.58
C THR A 178 -20.42 4.23 4.64
N ASP A 179 -19.49 4.61 3.76
CA ASP A 179 -18.81 3.69 2.83
C ASP A 179 -17.99 2.64 3.55
N LEU A 180 -17.26 3.04 4.61
CA LEU A 180 -16.52 2.12 5.46
C LEU A 180 -17.43 1.03 6.03
N VAL A 181 -18.56 1.44 6.62
CA VAL A 181 -19.51 0.54 7.25
C VAL A 181 -20.26 -0.30 6.23
N ALA A 182 -20.61 0.28 5.08
CA ALA A 182 -21.26 -0.45 3.99
C ALA A 182 -20.34 -1.54 3.43
N GLN A 183 -19.03 -1.29 3.33
CA GLN A 183 -18.07 -2.31 2.88
C GLN A 183 -17.94 -3.48 3.87
N ALA A 184 -18.01 -3.18 5.17
CA ALA A 184 -17.85 -4.18 6.23
C ALA A 184 -19.13 -4.98 6.54
N ASP A 185 -20.28 -4.63 5.97
CA ASP A 185 -21.56 -5.28 6.27
C ASP A 185 -22.31 -5.63 4.97
N PRO A 186 -22.29 -6.91 4.53
CA PRO A 186 -22.94 -7.34 3.30
C PRO A 186 -24.48 -7.26 3.35
N ARG A 187 -25.07 -6.96 4.52
CA ARG A 187 -26.52 -6.75 4.67
C ARG A 187 -26.93 -5.33 4.26
N LYS A 188 -25.99 -4.39 4.19
CA LYS A 188 -26.24 -2.99 3.84
C LYS A 188 -26.16 -2.76 2.33
N ASP A 189 -26.88 -1.76 1.85
CA ASP A 189 -26.78 -1.33 0.46
C ASP A 189 -25.38 -0.76 0.18
N SER A 190 -24.67 -1.40 -0.74
CA SER A 190 -23.33 -1.03 -1.17
C SER A 190 -23.30 -0.40 -2.57
N ALA A 191 -24.45 -0.09 -3.17
CA ALA A 191 -24.52 0.46 -4.54
C ALA A 191 -23.75 1.78 -4.66
N ASP A 192 -23.94 2.70 -3.71
CA ASP A 192 -23.22 3.97 -3.69
C ASP A 192 -21.73 3.82 -3.42
N LEU A 193 -21.36 2.88 -2.52
CA LEU A 193 -19.96 2.51 -2.29
C LEU A 193 -19.32 2.02 -3.59
N LEU A 194 -19.96 1.10 -4.31
CA LEU A 194 -19.45 0.51 -5.55
C LEU A 194 -19.40 1.51 -6.71
N ARG A 195 -20.30 2.50 -6.71
CA ARG A 195 -20.27 3.64 -7.65
C ARG A 195 -19.04 4.51 -7.41
N ARG A 196 -18.72 4.82 -6.14
CA ARG A 196 -17.53 5.60 -5.78
C ARG A 196 -16.24 4.80 -5.93
N TYR A 197 -16.27 3.53 -5.55
CA TYR A 197 -15.11 2.63 -5.50
C TYR A 197 -15.42 1.32 -6.25
N PRO A 198 -15.29 1.29 -7.59
CA PRO A 198 -15.50 0.08 -8.38
C PRO A 198 -14.57 -1.07 -7.95
N LYS A 199 -14.99 -2.32 -8.18
CA LYS A 199 -14.24 -3.55 -7.80
C LYS A 199 -14.01 -3.74 -6.29
N THR A 200 -14.67 -2.97 -5.43
CA THR A 200 -14.61 -3.17 -3.98
C THR A 200 -15.23 -4.51 -3.58
N VAL A 201 -14.54 -5.26 -2.72
CA VAL A 201 -15.09 -6.46 -2.09
C VAL A 201 -15.85 -6.03 -0.85
N VAL A 202 -17.15 -6.32 -0.82
CA VAL A 202 -18.04 -6.07 0.32
C VAL A 202 -18.21 -7.39 1.07
N ALA A 203 -17.72 -7.43 2.30
CA ALA A 203 -17.77 -8.64 3.12
C ALA A 203 -17.59 -8.30 4.60
N LYS A 204 -18.22 -9.12 5.43
CA LYS A 204 -17.91 -9.20 6.86
C LYS A 204 -16.93 -10.34 7.05
N TYR A 205 -15.77 -10.07 7.64
CA TYR A 205 -14.71 -11.07 7.77
C TYR A 205 -14.73 -11.73 9.16
N HIS A 206 -14.96 -10.95 10.22
CA HIS A 206 -14.95 -11.51 11.57
C HIS A 206 -15.90 -10.80 12.56
N GLY A 207 -16.42 -11.59 13.51
CA GLY A 207 -17.08 -11.08 14.70
C GLY A 207 -18.53 -10.62 14.51
N ASP A 208 -18.98 -9.80 15.45
CA ASP A 208 -20.34 -9.25 15.50
C ASP A 208 -20.65 -8.45 14.22
N PRO A 209 -21.77 -8.72 13.53
CA PRO A 209 -22.21 -7.95 12.37
C PRO A 209 -22.32 -6.44 12.60
N ASP A 210 -22.52 -6.00 13.84
CA ASP A 210 -22.78 -4.59 14.15
C ASP A 210 -21.51 -3.80 14.55
N THR A 211 -20.37 -4.47 14.71
CA THR A 211 -19.08 -3.85 15.05
C THR A 211 -18.04 -4.10 13.99
N VAL A 212 -17.48 -3.05 13.39
CA VAL A 212 -16.33 -3.15 12.49
C VAL A 212 -15.05 -3.25 13.33
N THR A 213 -14.24 -4.28 13.10
CA THR A 213 -13.01 -4.53 13.83
C THR A 213 -11.77 -4.10 13.05
N GLU A 214 -10.63 -3.96 13.74
CA GLU A 214 -9.33 -3.78 13.07
C GLU A 214 -9.00 -4.94 12.12
N LEU A 215 -9.42 -6.16 12.49
CA LEU A 215 -9.21 -7.33 11.66
C LEU A 215 -10.00 -7.25 10.34
N ASP A 216 -11.25 -6.80 10.39
CA ASP A 216 -12.06 -6.57 9.18
C ASP A 216 -11.37 -5.58 8.23
N ALA A 217 -10.83 -4.48 8.77
CA ALA A 217 -10.14 -3.48 7.99
C ALA A 217 -8.86 -4.03 7.34
N LEU A 218 -8.03 -4.74 8.11
CA LEU A 218 -6.80 -5.34 7.59
C LEU A 218 -7.09 -6.36 6.48
N VAL A 219 -8.11 -7.20 6.64
CA VAL A 219 -8.48 -8.18 5.60
C VAL A 219 -9.03 -7.47 4.36
N ALA A 220 -9.83 -6.41 4.50
CA ALA A 220 -10.29 -5.61 3.36
C ALA A 220 -9.11 -5.04 2.55
N TYR A 221 -8.08 -4.52 3.24
CA TYR A 221 -6.86 -4.05 2.59
C TYR A 221 -6.15 -5.17 1.82
N LEU A 222 -5.93 -6.33 2.46
CA LEU A 222 -5.24 -7.47 1.84
C LEU A 222 -6.02 -8.00 0.61
N GLN A 223 -7.35 -8.04 0.68
CA GLN A 223 -8.20 -8.51 -0.41
C GLN A 223 -8.15 -7.61 -1.65
N MET A 224 -7.80 -6.33 -1.48
CA MET A 224 -7.68 -5.40 -2.60
C MET A 224 -6.33 -5.55 -3.34
N LEU A 225 -5.26 -5.96 -2.64
CA LEU A 225 -3.90 -5.94 -3.20
C LEU A 225 -3.77 -6.71 -4.52
N GLY A 226 -3.39 -5.98 -5.57
CA GLY A 226 -3.12 -6.52 -6.90
C GLY A 226 -4.35 -6.79 -7.75
N THR A 227 -5.54 -6.32 -7.35
CA THR A 227 -6.82 -6.60 -8.04
C THR A 227 -7.28 -5.48 -8.98
N LEU A 228 -6.75 -4.27 -8.84
CA LEU A 228 -7.25 -3.09 -9.54
C LEU A 228 -6.82 -3.04 -11.02
N VAL A 229 -5.60 -3.49 -11.32
CA VAL A 229 -5.02 -3.46 -12.66
C VAL A 229 -5.24 -4.79 -13.37
N ASP A 230 -5.68 -4.74 -14.63
CA ASP A 230 -5.61 -5.90 -15.51
C ASP A 230 -4.18 -6.06 -16.05
N VAL A 231 -3.41 -6.89 -15.36
CA VAL A 231 -2.01 -7.13 -15.69
C VAL A 231 -1.79 -8.01 -16.92
N SER A 232 -2.84 -8.66 -17.45
CA SER A 232 -2.71 -9.49 -18.66
C SER A 232 -2.40 -8.66 -19.91
N ALA A 233 -2.73 -7.37 -19.87
CA ALA A 233 -2.49 -6.42 -20.93
C ALA A 233 -1.02 -5.95 -21.04
N TYR A 234 -0.17 -6.25 -20.05
CA TYR A 234 1.20 -5.75 -19.96
C TYR A 234 2.21 -6.91 -19.99
N ARG A 235 3.24 -6.82 -20.84
CA ARG A 235 4.33 -7.81 -20.92
C ARG A 235 5.66 -7.14 -20.60
N ALA A 236 6.63 -7.93 -20.13
CA ALA A 236 7.96 -7.41 -19.79
C ALA A 236 8.69 -6.70 -20.96
N LYS A 237 8.32 -6.99 -22.22
CA LYS A 237 8.84 -6.26 -23.39
C LYS A 237 8.29 -4.83 -23.52
N ASP A 238 7.13 -4.56 -22.92
CA ASP A 238 6.46 -3.27 -22.98
C ASP A 238 7.06 -2.28 -21.96
N LEU A 239 7.95 -2.76 -21.08
CA LEU A 239 8.68 -1.96 -20.09
C LEU A 239 10.13 -1.63 -20.48
N GLN A 240 10.57 -1.96 -21.71
CA GLN A 240 11.88 -1.51 -22.17
C GLN A 240 11.85 0.01 -22.38
N GLN A 241 12.46 0.74 -21.45
CA GLN A 241 12.85 2.14 -21.61
C GLN A 241 13.91 2.30 -22.70
#